data_AF-A0AAV2D8L7-F1
#
_entry.id   AF-A0AAV2D8L7-F1
#
_cell.length_a   1.000
_cell.length_b   1.000
_cell.length_c   1.000
_cell.angle_alpha   90.00
_cell.angle_beta   90.00
_cell.angle_gamma   90.00
#
_symmetry.space_group_name_H-M   'P 1'
#
loop_
_entity.id
_entity.type
_entity.pdbx_description
1 polymer ?
#
loop_
_entity_poly.entity_id
_entity_poly.type
_entity_poly.pdbx_seq_one_letter_code
_entity_poly.pdbx_strand_id
1 'polypeptide(L)'
;MNHILLSKLSWTDKSSVLKLRFLHSWAAGNPAWAGGFTERATLWTNELGLLVQSLAPNQLSVQLDEVLAVGNVYFMTQFSQHKSRKQDLHAIASLDEALVDVVGRLVSPTPVGYVQKQNRSIKRQTIVIQNERETSLSVTLWEEFVERLVLPDHIQMDGAAPVIVAFTSLNPSIWRGTVGASNSSVTRIVMLPPVP
;
A
#
# COMPACT_ATOMS: atom_id res chain seq x y z
N MET A 1 6.56 23.55 17.56
CA MET A 1 7.29 23.27 16.31
C MET A 1 6.31 23.46 15.16
N ASN A 2 6.59 24.34 14.20
CA ASN A 2 5.68 24.54 13.06
C ASN A 2 5.89 23.41 12.06
N HIS A 3 4.83 22.65 11.78
CA HIS A 3 4.83 21.59 10.77
C HIS A 3 4.11 22.10 9.52
N ILE A 4 4.46 21.54 8.36
CA ILE A 4 3.80 21.85 7.09
C ILE A 4 2.84 20.71 6.72
N LEU A 5 1.85 21.06 5.90
CA LEU A 5 0.96 20.07 5.29
C LEU A 5 1.71 19.28 4.23
N LEU A 6 1.45 17.98 4.14
CA LEU A 6 2.01 17.11 3.09
C LEU A 6 1.70 17.65 1.68
N SER A 7 0.52 18.23 1.47
CA SER A 7 0.12 18.88 0.20
C SER A 7 0.94 20.11 -0.16
N LYS A 8 1.61 20.73 0.81
CA LYS A 8 2.48 21.91 0.63
C LYS A 8 3.95 21.55 0.57
N LEU A 9 4.30 20.26 0.64
CA LEU A 9 5.67 19.81 0.60
C LEU A 9 6.27 20.11 -0.78
N SER A 10 7.31 20.95 -0.81
CA SER A 10 8.09 21.26 -2.00
C SER A 10 9.39 20.45 -2.02
N TRP A 11 9.84 20.07 -3.23
CA TRP A 11 11.12 19.41 -3.50
C TRP A 11 12.35 20.17 -2.96
N THR A 12 12.19 21.47 -2.71
CA THR A 12 13.26 22.36 -2.23
C THR A 12 13.36 22.44 -0.72
N ASP A 13 12.36 21.99 0.02
CA ASP A 13 12.31 22.17 1.48
C ASP A 13 13.03 21.05 2.22
N LYS A 14 14.30 21.32 2.57
CA LYS A 14 15.16 20.39 3.34
C LYS A 14 14.95 20.45 4.86
N SER A 15 14.25 21.46 5.37
CA SER A 15 14.04 21.71 6.81
C SER A 15 12.59 21.51 7.26
N SER A 16 11.77 20.90 6.42
CA SER A 16 10.36 20.68 6.71
C SER A 16 10.14 19.66 7.83
N VAL A 17 9.11 19.94 8.63
CA VAL A 17 8.57 19.02 9.63
C VAL A 17 7.19 18.59 9.16
N LEU A 18 6.98 17.28 9.01
CA LEU A 18 5.68 16.70 8.66
C LEU A 18 5.06 16.05 9.89
N LYS A 19 3.79 16.35 10.16
CA LYS A 19 3.00 15.65 11.17
C LYS A 19 2.25 14.51 10.49
N LEU A 20 2.64 13.27 10.78
CA LEU A 20 2.15 12.09 10.07
C LEU A 20 1.73 11.00 11.05
N ARG A 21 0.63 10.32 10.74
CA ARG A 21 0.22 9.11 11.44
C ARG A 21 0.89 7.90 10.78
N PHE A 22 1.55 7.07 11.58
CA PHE A 22 2.13 5.82 11.12
C PHE A 22 1.02 4.79 10.89
N LEU A 23 1.07 4.15 9.73
CA LEU A 23 0.04 3.20 9.32
C LEU A 23 0.56 1.77 9.28
N HIS A 24 1.73 1.55 8.67
CA HIS A 24 2.32 0.23 8.56
C HIS A 24 3.79 0.27 8.16
N SER A 25 4.51 -0.81 8.44
CA SER A 25 5.86 -1.05 7.94
C SER A 25 6.02 -2.45 7.36
N TRP A 26 6.84 -2.58 6.32
CA TRP A 26 7.18 -3.86 5.73
C TRP A 26 8.63 -3.86 5.27
N ALA A 27 9.21 -5.05 5.18
CA ALA A 27 10.51 -5.20 4.53
C ALA A 27 10.34 -4.86 3.05
N ALA A 28 11.03 -3.81 2.59
CA ALA A 28 11.14 -3.52 1.16
C ALA A 28 12.19 -4.49 0.62
N GLY A 29 11.74 -5.47 -0.17
CA GLY A 29 12.64 -6.47 -0.72
C GLY A 29 13.67 -5.82 -1.65
N ASN A 30 14.95 -5.99 -1.35
CA ASN A 30 16.01 -5.75 -2.32
C ASN A 30 16.33 -7.06 -3.04
N PRO A 31 16.51 -7.06 -4.36
CA PRO A 31 16.95 -8.26 -5.05
C PRO A 31 18.37 -8.64 -4.59
N ALA A 32 18.63 -9.94 -4.49
CA ALA A 32 19.83 -10.51 -3.85
C ALA A 32 21.18 -9.99 -4.40
N TRP A 33 21.20 -9.44 -5.62
CA TRP A 33 22.38 -8.85 -6.24
C TRP A 33 22.77 -7.47 -5.69
N ALA A 34 21.92 -6.83 -4.88
CA ALA A 34 22.17 -5.51 -4.31
C ALA A 34 23.04 -5.51 -3.03
N GLY A 35 23.56 -6.66 -2.58
CA GLY A 35 24.57 -6.70 -1.50
C GLY A 35 24.02 -6.64 -0.07
N GLY A 36 22.79 -7.08 0.18
CA GLY A 36 22.30 -7.35 1.53
C GLY A 36 21.79 -6.15 2.33
N PHE A 37 21.49 -5.02 1.69
CA PHE A 37 20.84 -3.88 2.33
C PHE A 37 19.42 -4.24 2.75
N THR A 38 19.13 -4.12 4.05
CA THR A 38 17.76 -4.19 4.58
C THR A 38 17.13 -2.82 4.47
N GLU A 39 16.12 -2.69 3.61
CA GLU A 39 15.29 -1.49 3.54
C GLU A 39 13.93 -1.77 4.18
N ARG A 40 13.44 -0.80 4.95
CA ARG A 40 12.09 -0.82 5.51
C ARG A 40 11.27 0.23 4.78
N ALA A 41 10.20 -0.23 4.14
CA ALA A 41 9.16 0.67 3.68
C ALA A 41 8.18 0.92 4.81
N THR A 42 7.76 2.16 4.94
CA THR A 42 6.76 2.60 5.92
C THR A 42 5.72 3.45 5.21
N LEU A 43 4.45 3.24 5.55
CA LEU A 43 3.32 4.00 5.06
C LEU A 43 2.81 4.94 6.13
N TRP A 44 2.52 6.17 5.71
CA TRP A 44 2.07 7.25 6.56
C TRP A 44 0.91 7.99 5.94
N THR A 45 0.14 8.67 6.78
CA THR A 45 -0.93 9.57 6.34
C THR A 45 -0.89 10.88 7.11
N ASN A 46 -1.34 11.97 6.50
CA ASN A 46 -1.53 13.24 7.19
C ASN A 46 -3.02 13.43 7.58
N GLU A 47 -3.32 14.58 8.18
CA GLU A 47 -4.68 14.99 8.55
C GLU A 47 -5.65 15.21 7.36
N LEU A 48 -5.14 15.24 6.12
CA LEU A 48 -5.96 15.32 4.91
C LEU A 48 -6.19 13.95 4.28
N GLY A 49 -5.73 12.87 4.92
CA GLY A 49 -5.78 11.51 4.36
C GLY A 49 -4.78 11.24 3.23
N LEU A 50 -3.92 12.21 2.89
CA LEU A 50 -2.89 12.03 1.86
C LEU A 50 -1.85 11.02 2.34
N LEU A 51 -1.45 10.14 1.44
CA LEU A 51 -0.56 9.03 1.76
C LEU A 51 0.86 9.31 1.30
N VAL A 52 1.83 8.93 2.12
CA VAL A 52 3.25 8.98 1.76
C VAL A 52 3.94 7.70 2.18
N GLN A 53 4.75 7.15 1.28
CA GLN A 53 5.67 6.08 1.58
C GLN A 53 7.05 6.68 1.87
N SER A 54 7.72 6.17 2.89
CA SER A 54 9.15 6.43 3.09
C SER A 54 9.93 5.13 3.15
N LEU A 55 11.22 5.22 2.81
CA LEU A 55 12.17 4.13 2.87
C LEU A 55 13.25 4.46 3.90
N ALA A 56 13.52 3.51 4.79
CA ALA A 56 14.55 3.61 5.81
C ALA A 56 15.57 2.48 5.63
N PRO A 57 16.84 2.80 5.30
CA PRO A 57 17.87 1.78 5.10
C PRO A 57 18.54 1.36 6.41
N ASN A 58 19.01 0.12 6.45
CA ASN A 58 19.97 -0.44 7.43
C ASN A 58 19.54 -0.20 8.89
N GLN A 59 20.43 0.35 9.71
CA GLN A 59 20.23 0.52 11.14
C GLN A 59 19.01 1.39 11.50
N LEU A 60 18.61 2.32 10.61
CA LEU A 60 17.40 3.10 10.79
C LEU A 60 16.13 2.22 10.70
N SER A 61 16.16 1.15 9.90
CA SER A 61 15.03 0.20 9.83
C SER A 61 14.76 -0.48 11.18
N VAL A 62 15.82 -0.90 11.88
CA VAL A 62 15.73 -1.56 13.18
C VAL A 62 15.20 -0.60 14.23
N GLN A 63 15.71 0.63 14.25
CA GLN A 63 15.25 1.66 15.18
C GLN A 63 13.79 2.04 14.99
N LEU A 64 13.30 2.07 13.75
CA LEU A 64 11.89 2.37 13.49
C LEU A 64 10.96 1.27 14.02
N ASP A 65 11.37 0.01 14.01
CA ASP A 65 10.54 -1.09 14.53
C ASP A 65 10.33 -1.01 16.04
N GLU A 66 11.30 -0.46 16.77
CA GLU A 66 11.22 -0.28 18.21
C GLU A 66 10.33 0.91 18.60
N VAL A 67 10.17 1.89 17.71
CA VAL A 67 9.56 3.20 18.03
C VAL A 67 8.19 3.39 17.38
N LEU A 68 7.95 2.77 16.23
CA LEU A 68 6.72 2.97 15.46
C LEU A 68 5.61 2.02 15.91
N ALA A 69 4.54 2.60 16.43
CA ALA A 69 3.31 1.90 16.76
C ALA A 69 2.19 2.34 15.82
N VAL A 70 1.51 1.36 15.23
CA VAL A 70 0.41 1.59 14.26
C VAL A 70 -0.63 2.53 14.87
N GLY A 71 -1.02 3.55 14.11
CA GLY A 71 -2.00 4.55 14.52
C GLY A 71 -1.44 5.72 15.31
N ASN A 72 -0.19 5.68 15.79
CA ASN A 72 0.42 6.81 16.48
C ASN A 72 0.84 7.93 15.51
N VAL A 73 0.87 9.15 16.02
CA VAL A 73 1.28 10.35 15.27
C VAL A 73 2.71 10.72 15.62
N TYR A 74 3.51 10.93 14.58
CA TYR A 74 4.93 11.26 14.65
C TYR A 74 5.21 12.55 13.88
N PHE A 75 6.30 13.21 14.26
CA PHE A 75 6.86 14.33 13.52
C PHE A 75 8.07 13.85 12.73
N MET A 76 7.95 13.81 11.41
CA MET A 76 9.03 13.42 10.52
C MET A 76 9.84 14.66 10.14
N THR A 77 11.14 14.59 10.34
CA THR A 77 12.10 15.68 10.09
C THR A 77 13.32 15.15 9.36
N GLN A 78 14.08 16.03 8.69
CA GLN A 78 15.37 15.68 8.06
C GLN A 78 15.28 14.53 7.05
N PHE A 79 14.20 14.47 6.28
CA PHE A 79 13.99 13.46 5.25
C PHE A 79 14.43 13.96 3.87
N SER A 80 14.86 13.02 3.03
CA SER A 80 15.13 13.27 1.61
C SER A 80 13.89 12.96 0.80
N GLN A 81 13.52 13.88 -0.09
CA GLN A 81 12.42 13.66 -1.03
C GLN A 81 12.96 13.04 -2.31
N HIS A 82 12.43 11.89 -2.67
CA HIS A 82 12.68 11.27 -3.97
C HIS A 82 11.39 11.33 -4.78
N LYS A 83 11.50 11.63 -6.09
CA LYS A 83 10.37 11.40 -7.00
C LYS A 83 9.99 9.95 -6.80
N SER A 84 8.81 9.72 -6.22
CA SER A 84 8.21 8.41 -6.24
C SER A 84 8.34 7.93 -7.68
N ARG A 85 8.90 6.74 -7.89
CA ARG A 85 8.62 6.01 -9.12
C ARG A 85 7.13 5.73 -9.06
N LYS A 86 6.31 6.74 -9.36
CA LYS A 86 4.88 6.64 -9.64
C LYS A 86 4.87 5.76 -10.87
N GLN A 87 4.93 4.46 -10.64
CA GLN A 87 4.44 3.55 -11.63
C GLN A 87 2.98 3.93 -11.71
N ASP A 88 2.66 4.60 -12.80
CA ASP A 88 1.28 4.70 -13.24
C ASP A 88 0.67 3.32 -13.04
N LEU A 89 -0.59 3.21 -12.59
CA LEU A 89 -1.18 1.88 -12.44
C LEU A 89 -1.14 1.12 -13.79
N HIS A 90 -1.02 1.84 -14.90
CA HIS A 90 -0.71 1.32 -16.24
C HIS A 90 0.74 0.83 -16.44
N ALA A 91 1.72 1.39 -15.75
CA ALA A 91 3.13 0.96 -15.78
C ALA A 91 3.38 -0.31 -14.95
N ILE A 92 2.49 -0.67 -14.02
CA ILE A 92 2.52 -1.95 -13.28
C ILE A 92 2.55 -3.15 -14.24
N ALA A 93 1.86 -3.04 -15.37
CA ALA A 93 1.83 -4.05 -16.42
C ALA A 93 3.17 -4.27 -17.15
N SER A 94 4.09 -3.31 -17.09
CA SER A 94 5.43 -3.41 -17.72
C SER A 94 6.47 -4.10 -16.82
N LEU A 95 6.09 -4.43 -15.60
CA LEU A 95 6.95 -5.05 -14.60
C LEU A 95 6.84 -6.58 -14.58
N ASP A 96 6.80 -7.19 -15.76
CA ASP A 96 6.87 -8.64 -15.86
C ASP A 96 8.05 -9.12 -14.99
N GLU A 97 7.78 -10.02 -14.04
CA GLU A 97 8.71 -10.56 -13.02
C GLU A 97 8.95 -9.76 -11.72
N ALA A 98 8.49 -8.50 -11.58
CA ALA A 98 8.66 -7.76 -10.32
C ALA A 98 7.37 -7.67 -9.50
N LEU A 99 7.49 -8.02 -8.21
CA LEU A 99 6.41 -7.85 -7.24
C LEU A 99 6.17 -6.35 -6.98
N VAL A 100 4.89 -5.96 -6.86
CA VAL A 100 4.50 -4.55 -6.68
C VAL A 100 3.80 -4.31 -5.35
N ASP A 101 4.10 -3.17 -4.76
CA ASP A 101 3.39 -2.63 -3.61
C ASP A 101 2.41 -1.57 -4.10
N VAL A 102 1.15 -1.65 -3.66
CA VAL A 102 0.09 -0.73 -4.06
C VAL A 102 -0.70 -0.27 -2.86
N VAL A 103 -1.07 1.00 -2.86
CA VAL A 103 -1.90 1.59 -1.83
C VAL A 103 -3.03 2.36 -2.49
N GLY A 104 -4.24 2.18 -1.99
CA GLY A 104 -5.41 2.87 -2.52
C GLY A 104 -6.62 2.79 -1.60
N ARG A 105 -7.62 3.60 -1.92
CA ARG A 105 -8.95 3.53 -1.30
C ARG A 105 -9.67 2.30 -1.81
N LEU A 106 -10.20 1.49 -0.91
CA LEU A 106 -11.11 0.40 -1.28
C LEU A 106 -12.44 0.98 -1.79
N VAL A 107 -12.83 0.58 -2.99
CA VAL A 107 -14.08 1.05 -3.63
C VAL A 107 -15.18 0.03 -3.44
N SER A 108 -14.94 -1.19 -3.88
CA SER A 108 -15.89 -2.28 -3.72
C SER A 108 -15.19 -3.63 -3.83
N PRO A 109 -15.52 -4.58 -2.93
CA PRO A 109 -15.25 -5.98 -3.16
C PRO A 109 -16.32 -6.60 -4.06
N THR A 110 -15.92 -7.51 -4.95
CA THR A 110 -16.87 -8.46 -5.54
C THR A 110 -17.29 -9.48 -4.47
N PRO A 111 -18.44 -10.15 -4.64
CA PRO A 111 -18.75 -11.34 -3.85
C PRO A 111 -17.62 -12.38 -3.97
N VAL A 112 -17.43 -13.15 -2.89
CA VAL A 112 -16.55 -14.31 -2.90
C VAL A 112 -17.11 -15.34 -3.88
N GLY A 113 -16.28 -15.77 -4.82
CA GLY A 113 -16.59 -16.82 -5.78
C GLY A 113 -15.62 -17.99 -5.68
N TYR A 114 -15.88 -19.00 -6.51
CA TYR A 114 -15.04 -20.20 -6.62
C TYR A 114 -14.71 -20.47 -8.08
N VAL A 115 -13.47 -20.86 -8.35
CA VAL A 115 -12.99 -21.23 -9.69
C VAL A 115 -12.55 -22.69 -9.64
N GLN A 116 -13.01 -23.50 -10.59
CA GLN A 116 -12.56 -24.89 -10.72
C GLN A 116 -11.23 -24.95 -11.46
N LYS A 117 -10.21 -25.56 -10.84
CA LYS A 117 -8.89 -25.75 -11.45
C LYS A 117 -8.31 -27.08 -10.99
N GLN A 118 -7.91 -27.95 -11.92
CA GLN A 118 -7.24 -29.23 -11.61
C GLN A 118 -7.97 -30.05 -10.53
N ASN A 119 -9.27 -30.27 -10.70
CA ASN A 119 -10.14 -31.04 -9.78
C ASN A 119 -10.27 -30.46 -8.35
N ARG A 120 -9.91 -29.20 -8.13
CA ARG A 120 -10.20 -28.48 -6.88
C ARG A 120 -10.96 -27.19 -7.13
N SER A 121 -11.81 -26.83 -6.15
CA SER A 121 -12.46 -25.53 -6.09
C SER A 121 -11.54 -24.55 -5.36
N ILE A 122 -11.14 -23.48 -6.05
CA ILE A 122 -10.24 -22.46 -5.53
C ILE A 122 -11.07 -21.22 -5.20
N LYS A 123 -10.99 -20.75 -3.95
CA LYS A 123 -11.68 -19.54 -3.51
C LYS A 123 -11.07 -18.30 -4.18
N ARG A 124 -11.91 -17.37 -4.62
CA ARG A 124 -11.48 -16.14 -5.31
C ARG A 124 -12.35 -14.96 -4.90
N GLN A 125 -11.73 -13.80 -4.73
CA GLN A 125 -12.43 -12.53 -4.63
C GLN A 125 -11.65 -11.47 -5.41
N THR A 126 -12.34 -10.56 -6.10
CA THR A 126 -11.68 -9.39 -6.69
C THR A 126 -12.10 -8.16 -5.90
N ILE A 127 -11.15 -7.28 -5.63
CA ILE A 127 -11.38 -5.99 -5.01
C ILE A 127 -10.90 -4.90 -5.95
N VAL A 128 -11.53 -3.74 -5.87
CA VAL A 128 -11.12 -2.56 -6.62
C VAL A 128 -10.58 -1.52 -5.65
N ILE A 129 -9.33 -1.11 -5.89
CA ILE A 129 -8.73 0.04 -5.19
C ILE A 129 -8.57 1.21 -6.14
N GLN A 130 -8.68 2.43 -5.61
CA GLN A 130 -8.50 3.68 -6.35
C GLN A 130 -7.37 4.51 -5.74
N ASN A 131 -6.57 5.12 -6.61
CA ASN A 131 -5.61 6.14 -6.19
C ASN A 131 -6.25 7.53 -6.11
N GLU A 132 -5.47 8.55 -5.73
CA GLU A 132 -5.90 9.96 -5.64
C GLU A 132 -6.35 10.58 -6.97
N ARG A 133 -6.01 9.94 -8.11
CA ARG A 133 -6.43 10.36 -9.46
C ARG A 133 -7.64 9.58 -9.95
N GLU A 134 -8.34 8.89 -9.05
CA GLU A 134 -9.50 8.03 -9.33
C GLU A 134 -9.20 6.87 -10.31
N THR A 135 -7.91 6.60 -10.58
CA THR A 135 -7.50 5.48 -11.40
C THR A 135 -7.66 4.20 -10.58
N SER A 136 -8.33 3.21 -11.16
CA SER A 136 -8.70 1.98 -10.48
C SER A 136 -7.75 0.84 -10.81
N LEU A 137 -7.42 0.02 -9.82
CA LEU A 137 -6.70 -1.25 -9.98
C LEU A 137 -7.57 -2.39 -9.42
N SER A 138 -7.77 -3.42 -10.24
CA SER A 138 -8.40 -4.66 -9.79
C SER A 138 -7.35 -5.58 -9.17
N VAL A 139 -7.52 -5.95 -7.91
CA VAL A 139 -6.68 -6.92 -7.21
C VAL A 139 -7.48 -8.20 -7.00
N THR A 140 -6.97 -9.33 -7.51
CA THR A 140 -7.60 -10.64 -7.30
C THR A 140 -6.90 -11.37 -6.16
N LEU A 141 -7.69 -11.70 -5.14
CA LEU A 141 -7.30 -12.50 -3.99
C LEU A 141 -7.72 -13.95 -4.18
N TRP A 142 -6.84 -14.86 -3.80
CA TRP A 142 -7.02 -16.30 -3.92
C TRP A 142 -6.92 -17.00 -2.55
N GLU A 143 -7.71 -18.06 -2.36
CA GLU A 143 -7.65 -18.97 -1.21
C GLU A 143 -7.72 -18.24 0.14
N GLU A 144 -6.77 -18.50 1.04
CA GLU A 144 -6.69 -17.93 2.39
C GLU A 144 -6.66 -16.40 2.42
N PHE A 145 -6.22 -15.74 1.34
CA PHE A 145 -6.19 -14.27 1.29
C PHE A 145 -7.58 -13.66 1.19
N VAL A 146 -8.55 -14.42 0.67
CA VAL A 146 -9.97 -14.02 0.68
C VAL A 146 -10.50 -14.00 2.12
N GLU A 147 -10.01 -14.88 2.99
CA GLU A 147 -10.47 -15.00 4.37
C GLU A 147 -9.76 -14.02 5.30
N ARG A 148 -8.49 -13.71 5.02
CA ARG A 148 -7.72 -12.68 5.74
C ARG A 148 -8.27 -11.28 5.51
N LEU A 149 -8.97 -11.06 4.41
CA LEU A 149 -9.65 -9.80 4.12
C LEU A 149 -10.98 -9.73 4.88
N VAL A 150 -10.92 -9.43 6.17
CA VAL A 150 -12.12 -9.09 6.96
C VAL A 150 -12.52 -7.65 6.65
N LEU A 151 -13.37 -7.51 5.65
CA LEU A 151 -13.91 -6.22 5.25
C LEU A 151 -14.95 -5.77 6.29
N PRO A 152 -14.85 -4.54 6.83
CA PRO A 152 -15.92 -4.01 7.66
C PRO A 152 -17.25 -4.01 6.91
N ASP A 153 -18.33 -4.46 7.56
CA ASP A 153 -19.68 -4.54 6.97
C ASP A 153 -20.21 -3.20 6.42
N HIS A 154 -19.57 -2.07 6.81
CA HIS A 154 -19.96 -0.70 6.51
C HIS A 154 -19.19 -0.02 5.36
N ILE A 155 -18.48 -0.77 4.49
CA ILE A 155 -17.80 -0.17 3.31
C ILE A 155 -18.79 0.51 2.35
N GLN A 156 -20.09 0.26 2.51
CA GLN A 156 -21.15 1.00 1.82
C GLN A 156 -21.98 1.81 2.81
N MET A 157 -21.47 2.94 3.30
CA MET A 157 -22.35 4.01 3.75
C MET A 157 -21.83 5.34 3.24
N ASP A 158 -22.63 6.01 2.41
CA ASP A 158 -22.45 7.41 2.03
C ASP A 158 -22.13 8.23 3.29
N GLY A 159 -20.91 8.79 3.34
CA GLY A 159 -20.44 9.60 4.46
C GLY A 159 -19.46 8.93 5.43
N ALA A 160 -19.18 7.63 5.30
CA ALA A 160 -18.10 6.99 6.06
C ALA A 160 -16.73 7.33 5.45
N ALA A 161 -15.73 7.61 6.30
CA ALA A 161 -14.37 7.88 5.82
C ALA A 161 -13.80 6.66 5.06
N PRO A 162 -13.01 6.89 4.00
CA PRO A 162 -12.60 5.82 3.10
C PRO A 162 -11.66 4.81 3.77
N VAL A 163 -11.93 3.52 3.58
CA VAL A 163 -11.00 2.46 3.99
C VAL A 163 -9.81 2.46 3.05
N ILE A 164 -8.62 2.72 3.58
CA ILE A 164 -7.37 2.64 2.83
C ILE A 164 -6.82 1.22 2.96
N VAL A 165 -6.42 0.64 1.84
CA VAL A 165 -5.80 -0.68 1.81
C VAL A 165 -4.44 -0.58 1.15
N ALA A 166 -3.45 -1.18 1.81
CA ALA A 166 -2.12 -1.38 1.25
C ALA A 166 -1.91 -2.88 0.99
N PHE A 167 -1.49 -3.20 -0.22
CA PHE A 167 -1.01 -4.52 -0.60
C PHE A 167 0.49 -4.45 -0.82
N THR A 168 1.22 -5.38 -0.24
CA THR A 168 2.63 -5.56 -0.57
C THR A 168 2.82 -6.81 -1.40
N SER A 169 3.80 -6.77 -2.28
CA SER A 169 4.28 -7.95 -3.01
C SER A 169 3.21 -8.64 -3.85
N LEU A 170 2.42 -7.87 -4.60
CA LEU A 170 1.46 -8.41 -5.57
C LEU A 170 2.15 -8.81 -6.87
N ASN A 171 1.61 -9.83 -7.53
CA ASN A 171 1.94 -10.17 -8.90
C ASN A 171 1.16 -9.25 -9.85
N PRO A 172 1.83 -8.35 -10.60
CA PRO A 172 1.16 -7.59 -11.65
C PRO A 172 0.69 -8.54 -12.76
N SER A 173 -0.41 -8.17 -13.42
CA SER A 173 -0.96 -8.97 -14.52
C SER A 173 -1.72 -8.11 -15.51
N ILE A 174 -1.74 -8.54 -16.77
CA ILE A 174 -2.65 -8.00 -17.78
C ILE A 174 -3.62 -9.10 -18.14
N TRP A 175 -4.92 -8.85 -17.94
CA TRP A 175 -5.96 -9.76 -18.38
C TRP A 175 -6.87 -9.05 -19.36
N ARG A 176 -6.93 -9.56 -20.61
CA ARG A 176 -7.74 -8.99 -21.70
C ARG A 176 -7.54 -7.47 -21.87
N GLY A 177 -6.30 -7.02 -21.81
CA GLY A 177 -5.93 -5.60 -21.94
C GLY A 177 -6.22 -4.73 -20.71
N THR A 178 -6.75 -5.30 -19.63
CA THR A 178 -6.95 -4.61 -18.36
C THR A 178 -5.79 -4.90 -17.42
N VAL A 179 -5.20 -3.86 -16.84
CA VAL A 179 -4.16 -4.00 -15.82
C VAL A 179 -4.80 -4.38 -14.50
N GLY A 180 -4.25 -5.41 -13.87
CA GLY A 180 -4.66 -5.89 -12.57
C GLY A 180 -3.46 -6.43 -11.79
N ALA A 181 -3.73 -6.88 -10.59
CA ALA A 181 -2.73 -7.56 -9.78
C ALA A 181 -3.37 -8.73 -9.03
N SER A 182 -2.55 -9.65 -8.53
CA SER A 182 -3.02 -10.75 -7.71
C SER A 182 -2.06 -11.03 -6.57
N ASN A 183 -2.55 -11.63 -5.49
CA ASN A 183 -1.66 -12.00 -4.39
C ASN A 183 -0.66 -13.08 -4.83
N SER A 184 0.57 -12.94 -4.36
CA SER A 184 1.58 -13.98 -4.30
C SER A 184 1.52 -14.69 -2.93
N SER A 185 2.35 -15.71 -2.73
CA SER A 185 2.49 -16.38 -1.42
C SER A 185 3.09 -15.46 -0.35
N VAL A 186 3.78 -14.39 -0.74
CA VAL A 186 4.43 -13.43 0.17
C VAL A 186 3.63 -12.14 0.34
N THR A 187 2.47 -12.03 -0.31
CA THR A 187 1.62 -10.84 -0.20
C THR A 187 1.24 -10.56 1.24
N ARG A 188 1.20 -9.28 1.60
CA ARG A 188 0.57 -8.82 2.83
C ARG A 188 -0.53 -7.82 2.52
N ILE A 189 -1.59 -7.87 3.31
CA ILE A 189 -2.74 -6.99 3.20
C ILE A 189 -2.83 -6.21 4.50
N VAL A 190 -2.92 -4.89 4.38
CA VAL A 190 -3.09 -4.00 5.51
C VAL A 190 -4.30 -3.15 5.24
N MET A 191 -5.33 -3.31 6.06
CA MET A 191 -6.49 -2.44 6.06
C MET A 191 -6.31 -1.41 7.15
N LEU A 192 -6.36 -0.15 6.77
CA LEU A 192 -6.22 0.96 7.67
C LEU A 192 -7.62 1.48 7.98
N PRO A 193 -7.96 1.65 9.27
CA PRO A 193 -9.23 2.24 9.63
C PRO A 193 -9.32 3.64 9.02
N PRO A 194 -10.54 4.12 8.74
CA PRO A 194 -10.74 5.47 8.31
C PRO A 194 -10.03 6.44 9.25
N VAL A 195 -9.23 7.34 8.68
CA VAL A 195 -8.61 8.42 9.45
C VAL A 195 -9.69 9.49 9.66
N PRO A 196 -10.09 9.80 10.90
CA PRO A 196 -11.05 10.87 11.18
C PRO A 196 -10.49 12.26 10.86
#